data_AF-A0A6G4X7F2-F1
#
_entry.id   AF-A0A6G4X7F2-F1
#
_cell.length_a   1.000
_cell.length_b   1.000
_cell.length_c   1.000
_cell.angle_alpha   90.00
_cell.angle_beta   90.00
_cell.angle_gamma   90.00
#
_symmetry.space_group_name_H-M   'P 1'
#
loop_
_entity.id
_entity.type
_entity.pdbx_description
1 polymer ?
#
loop_
_entity_poly.entity_id
_entity_poly.type
_entity_poly.pdbx_seq_one_letter_code
_entity_poly.pdbx_strand_id
1 'polypeptide(L)'
;MTACSVETGSSNDSVGTEELEKKVDRLLTEKVGQSPKDIDCPDKLKAEEGAKTRCTLTASDGTRIGVTVTAGERDGDKSVRLDIKVDDEPQ
;
A
#
# COMPACT_ATOMS: atom_id res chain seq x y z
N MET A 1 33.83 10.01 -8.32
CA MET A 1 32.81 10.66 -7.48
C MET A 1 31.48 10.09 -7.91
N THR A 2 31.08 8.97 -7.32
CA THR A 2 29.90 8.23 -7.77
C THR A 2 29.09 7.84 -6.55
N ALA A 3 28.26 8.77 -6.13
CA ALA A 3 27.05 8.51 -5.38
C ALA A 3 26.20 9.77 -5.56
N CYS A 4 25.52 9.87 -6.70
CA CYS A 4 24.20 10.45 -6.66
C CYS A 4 23.39 9.48 -5.81
N SER A 5 23.43 9.65 -4.49
CA SER A 5 22.30 9.24 -3.67
C SER A 5 21.13 9.86 -4.39
N VAL A 6 20.31 9.04 -5.03
CA VAL A 6 19.04 9.51 -5.52
C VAL A 6 18.32 9.96 -4.25
N GLU A 7 18.42 11.25 -4.00
CA GLU A 7 17.44 12.03 -3.27
C GLU A 7 16.20 11.89 -4.14
N THR A 8 15.61 10.70 -4.16
CA THR A 8 14.32 10.47 -4.78
C THR A 8 13.43 11.35 -3.95
N GLY A 9 13.14 12.52 -4.50
CA GLY A 9 12.20 13.47 -3.95
C GLY A 9 10.90 12.70 -3.76
N SER A 10 10.73 12.18 -2.55
CA SER A 10 9.44 11.85 -2.01
C SER A 10 8.71 13.17 -2.08
N SER A 11 7.93 13.34 -3.14
CA SER A 11 6.79 14.23 -3.09
C SER A 11 5.99 13.69 -1.91
N ASN A 12 6.27 14.22 -0.71
CA ASN A 12 5.81 13.68 0.57
C ASN A 12 4.28 13.58 0.62
N ASP A 13 3.61 14.23 -0.33
CA ASP A 13 2.19 14.22 -0.63
C ASP A 13 1.60 12.90 -1.12
N SER A 14 2.36 11.92 -1.63
CA SER A 14 1.76 10.67 -2.13
C SER A 14 2.68 9.47 -2.03
N VAL A 15 2.07 8.31 -1.79
CA VAL A 15 2.71 6.99 -1.86
C VAL A 15 2.56 6.49 -3.29
N GLY A 16 3.68 6.33 -4.00
CA GLY A 16 3.70 5.73 -5.34
C GLY A 16 3.17 4.29 -5.31
N THR A 17 2.67 3.80 -6.44
CA THR A 17 2.10 2.44 -6.57
C THR A 17 3.09 1.37 -6.09
N GLU A 18 4.35 1.43 -6.51
CA GLU A 18 5.37 0.45 -6.14
C GLU A 18 5.70 0.42 -4.63
N GLU A 19 5.71 1.60 -3.99
CA GLU A 19 5.86 1.71 -2.53
C GLU A 19 4.59 1.24 -1.80
N LEU A 20 3.43 1.55 -2.37
CA LEU A 20 2.13 1.17 -1.82
C LEU A 20 1.98 -0.34 -1.83
N GLU A 21 2.28 -1.02 -2.93
CA GLU A 21 2.22 -2.47 -3.08
C GLU A 21 3.10 -3.18 -2.04
N LYS A 22 4.35 -2.74 -1.87
CA LYS A 22 5.28 -3.26 -0.84
C LYS A 22 4.73 -3.06 0.58
N LYS A 23 4.17 -1.89 0.87
CA LYS A 23 3.58 -1.61 2.19
C LYS A 23 2.33 -2.45 2.43
N VAL A 24 1.49 -2.58 1.41
CA VAL A 24 0.24 -3.34 1.45
C VAL A 24 0.55 -4.81 1.69
N ASP A 25 1.48 -5.40 0.95
CA ASP A 25 1.96 -6.78 1.14
C ASP A 25 2.41 -7.04 2.58
N ARG A 26 3.28 -6.17 3.11
CA ARG A 26 3.79 -6.31 4.46
C ARG A 26 2.68 -6.23 5.51
N LEU A 27 1.83 -5.22 5.42
CA LEU A 27 0.73 -4.99 6.36
C LEU A 27 -0.33 -6.10 6.29
N LEU A 28 -0.61 -6.63 5.11
CA LEU A 28 -1.45 -7.82 4.94
C LEU A 28 -0.81 -9.01 5.63
N THR A 29 0.45 -9.30 5.35
CA THR A 29 1.18 -10.39 6.00
C THR A 29 1.15 -10.23 7.53
N GLU A 30 1.27 -9.01 8.06
CA GLU A 30 1.17 -8.72 9.48
C GLU A 30 -0.27 -8.86 10.04
N LYS A 31 -1.32 -8.51 9.27
CA LYS A 31 -2.73 -8.61 9.70
C LYS A 31 -3.30 -10.03 9.60
N VAL A 32 -3.14 -10.69 8.46
CA VAL A 32 -3.72 -12.01 8.15
C VAL A 32 -2.73 -13.16 8.33
N GLY A 33 -1.44 -12.88 8.53
CA GLY A 33 -0.42 -13.92 8.69
C GLY A 33 -0.05 -14.63 7.39
N GLN A 34 -0.59 -14.19 6.24
CA GLN A 34 -0.38 -14.80 4.95
C GLN A 34 0.00 -13.71 3.94
N SER A 35 1.13 -13.92 3.25
CA SER A 35 1.55 -13.02 2.17
C SER A 35 0.77 -13.39 0.89
N PRO A 36 0.14 -12.39 0.25
CA PRO A 36 -0.52 -12.61 -1.03
C PRO A 36 0.48 -13.03 -2.10
N LYS A 37 -0.03 -13.65 -3.16
CA LYS A 37 0.78 -13.98 -4.33
C LYS A 37 1.16 -12.73 -5.10
N ASP A 38 0.22 -11.80 -5.20
CA ASP A 38 0.36 -10.57 -5.99
C ASP A 38 -0.57 -9.50 -5.43
N ILE A 39 -0.16 -8.23 -5.48
CA ILE A 39 -0.99 -7.09 -5.17
C ILE A 39 -0.83 -6.11 -6.31
N ASP A 40 -1.94 -5.75 -6.94
CA ASP A 40 -2.01 -4.76 -8.00
C ASP A 40 -2.73 -3.52 -7.47
N CYS A 41 -2.01 -2.40 -7.36
CA CYS A 41 -2.58 -1.12 -6.98
C CYS A 41 -2.53 -0.17 -8.19
N PRO A 42 -3.62 -0.04 -8.98
CA PRO A 42 -3.62 0.77 -10.20
C PRO A 42 -3.46 2.27 -9.90
N ASP A 43 -3.89 2.69 -8.71
CA ASP A 43 -3.88 4.07 -8.27
C ASP A 43 -2.91 4.29 -7.11
N LYS A 44 -2.09 5.33 -7.24
CA LYS A 44 -1.26 5.84 -6.15
C LYS A 44 -2.13 6.38 -5.02
N LEU A 45 -1.69 6.16 -3.78
CA LEU A 45 -2.41 6.67 -2.62
C LEU A 45 -1.88 8.05 -2.23
N LYS A 46 -2.79 9.03 -2.13
CA LYS A 46 -2.43 10.33 -1.57
C LYS A 46 -2.10 10.16 -0.09
N ALA A 47 -1.01 10.78 0.35
CA ALA A 47 -0.65 10.86 1.77
C ALA A 47 -1.45 11.98 2.45
N GLU A 48 -2.77 11.90 2.30
CA GLU A 48 -3.75 12.81 2.89
C GLU A 48 -4.66 11.97 3.77
N GLU A 49 -4.90 12.44 5.00
CA GLU A 49 -5.76 11.71 5.92
C GLU A 49 -7.17 11.54 5.33
N GLY A 50 -7.66 10.30 5.34
CA GLY A 50 -8.94 9.93 4.76
C GLY A 50 -8.89 9.60 3.27
N ALA A 51 -7.74 9.76 2.59
CA ALA A 51 -7.60 9.29 1.22
C ALA A 51 -7.72 7.77 1.15
N LYS A 52 -8.42 7.28 0.14
CA LYS A 52 -8.65 5.85 -0.07
C LYS A 52 -8.24 5.46 -1.46
N THR A 53 -7.66 4.28 -1.59
CA THR A 53 -7.42 3.64 -2.87
C THR A 53 -7.85 2.18 -2.81
N ARG A 54 -8.08 1.61 -3.99
CA ARG A 54 -8.51 0.22 -4.15
C ARG A 54 -7.39 -0.54 -4.82
N CYS A 55 -6.90 -1.57 -4.15
CA CYS A 55 -5.96 -2.52 -4.69
C CYS A 55 -6.64 -3.88 -4.88
N THR A 56 -6.11 -4.67 -5.79
CA THR A 56 -6.54 -6.06 -6.01
C THR A 56 -5.48 -6.97 -5.43
N LEU A 57 -5.87 -7.76 -4.44
CA LEU A 57 -5.04 -8.81 -3.89
C LEU A 57 -5.32 -10.12 -4.60
N THR A 58 -4.26 -10.82 -5.00
CA THR A 58 -4.34 -12.20 -5.48
C THR A 58 -3.79 -13.12 -4.39
N ALA A 59 -4.64 -13.97 -3.83
CA ALA A 59 -4.25 -14.96 -2.84
C ALA A 59 -3.40 -16.08 -3.46
N SER A 60 -2.73 -16.88 -2.61
CA SER A 60 -1.88 -17.99 -3.06
C SER A 60 -2.65 -19.06 -3.85
N ASP A 61 -3.93 -19.25 -3.52
CA ASP A 61 -4.88 -20.13 -4.19
C ASP A 61 -5.44 -19.55 -5.52
N GLY A 62 -5.13 -18.29 -5.84
CA GLY A 62 -5.58 -17.62 -7.05
C GLY A 62 -6.88 -16.81 -6.89
N THR A 63 -7.50 -16.80 -5.72
CA THR A 63 -8.65 -15.94 -5.42
C THR A 63 -8.25 -14.47 -5.48
N ARG A 64 -9.09 -13.64 -6.11
CA ARG A 64 -8.91 -12.20 -6.14
C ARG A 64 -9.81 -11.53 -5.12
N ILE A 65 -9.24 -10.69 -4.28
CA ILE A 65 -9.94 -10.01 -3.20
C ILE A 65 -9.70 -8.51 -3.32
N GLY A 66 -10.76 -7.74 -3.18
CA GLY A 66 -10.66 -6.28 -3.12
C GLY A 66 -9.99 -5.87 -1.81
N VAL A 67 -9.02 -4.97 -1.88
CA VAL A 67 -8.36 -4.41 -0.70
C VAL A 67 -8.53 -2.91 -0.74
N THR A 68 -9.22 -2.38 0.27
CA THR A 68 -9.35 -0.95 0.47
C THR A 68 -8.23 -0.47 1.37
N VAL A 69 -7.37 0.40 0.84
CA VAL A 69 -6.29 1.02 1.61
C VAL A 69 -6.69 2.45 1.95
N THR A 70 -6.63 2.79 3.22
CA THR A 70 -6.96 4.12 3.73
C THR A 70 -5.70 4.78 4.30
N ALA A 71 -5.41 5.99 3.84
CA ALA A 71 -4.39 6.85 4.43
C ALA A 71 -4.94 7.47 5.72
N GLY A 72 -4.20 7.30 6.81
CA GLY A 72 -4.44 7.92 8.10
C GLY A 72 -3.52 9.12 8.33
N GLU A 73 -3.35 9.49 9.59
CA GLU A 73 -2.47 10.59 9.98
C GLU A 73 -0.99 10.28 9.64
N ARG A 74 -0.22 11.30 9.27
CA ARG A 74 1.24 11.15 9.11
C ARG A 74 1.90 11.08 10.48
N ASP A 75 2.83 10.15 10.62
CA ASP A 75 3.62 10.02 11.84
C ASP A 75 4.86 10.95 11.76
N GLY A 76 4.66 12.24 12.03
CA GLY A 76 5.72 13.27 11.94
C GLY A 76 6.30 13.41 10.52
N ASP A 77 7.64 13.47 10.39
CA ASP A 77 8.36 13.46 9.10
C ASP A 77 8.41 12.08 8.41
N LYS A 78 7.66 11.09 8.92
CA LYS A 78 7.63 9.73 8.35
C LYS A 78 6.45 9.54 7.41
N SER A 79 6.45 8.37 6.77
CA SER A 79 5.37 7.90 5.91
C SER A 79 3.99 8.00 6.57
N VAL A 80 2.97 8.28 5.76
CA VAL A 80 1.55 8.24 6.17
C VAL A 80 1.17 6.87 6.75
N ARG A 81 0.35 6.84 7.82
CA ARG A 81 -0.21 5.59 8.32
C ARG A 81 -1.14 5.00 7.28
N LEU A 82 -1.03 3.71 7.03
CA LEU A 82 -1.89 3.00 6.08
C LEU A 82 -2.71 1.99 6.84
N ASP A 83 -4.04 2.10 6.78
CA ASP A 83 -4.94 1.05 7.23
C ASP A 83 -5.44 0.25 6.04
N ILE A 84 -5.37 -1.07 6.18
CA ILE A 84 -5.76 -2.00 5.15
C ILE A 84 -7.00 -2.74 5.61
N LYS A 85 -8.02 -2.70 4.75
CA LYS A 85 -9.24 -3.45 4.93
C LYS A 85 -9.41 -4.39 3.74
N VAL A 86 -9.30 -5.67 4.02
CA VAL A 86 -9.62 -6.74 3.06
C VAL A 86 -11.14 -6.86 3.01
N ASP A 87 -11.72 -6.88 1.81
CA ASP A 87 -13.15 -7.18 1.65
C ASP A 87 -13.43 -8.63 2.07
N ASP A 88 -14.50 -8.84 2.82
CA ASP A 88 -14.97 -10.17 3.23
C ASP A 88 -15.55 -10.96 2.04
N GLU A 89 -15.95 -10.29 0.96
CA GLU A 89 -16.51 -10.91 -0.23
C GLU A 89 -15.46 -10.99 -1.35
N PRO A 90 -15.07 -12.19 -1.82
CA PRO A 90 -14.16 -12.34 -2.95
C PRO A 90 -14.81 -11.78 -4.23
N GLN A 91 -13.97 -11.20 -5.11
CA GLN A 91 -14.42 -10.57 -6.36
C GLN A 91 -14.61 -11.57 -7.51
#